data_AF-A0AA39VCL7-F1
#
_entry.id   AF-A0AA39VCL7-F1
#
_cell.length_a   1.000
_cell.length_b   1.000
_cell.length_c   1.000
_cell.angle_alpha   90.00
_cell.angle_beta   90.00
_cell.angle_gamma   90.00
#
_symmetry.space_group_name_H-M   'P 1'
#
loop_
_entity.id
_entity.type
_entity.pdbx_description
1 polymer ?
#
loop_
_entity_poly.entity_id
_entity_poly.type
_entity_poly.pdbx_seq_one_letter_code
_entity_poly.pdbx_strand_id
1 'polypeptide(L)'
;MQPDGSGKARPGLRMTGDGLRTTGDGLRTIVEVGTTPAIDNPVRLTGKTIGLCAFSPSLDACYLALPASTTKGTVLVYNVMELLSHCEIDAHRAPLAAIVLSSNGMYIATASEQGTIIRVFLVSEATKSYSFRRGTYPSTIYSLSFGPSTQLQDILVATSSSGSVHVFSLGFAINHRSRRSSSILGSILPESVNDVLDPAHHHVLHNAFPPGVKSYAVVRKVDRVPDTSSAEFLAIRASISIITYNGYFQEYTFSVNNQSESLWSLEREFNLLTVIADNNKSS
;
A
#
# COMPACT_ATOMS: atom_id res chain seq x y z
N MET A 1 13.91 7.68 48.97
CA MET A 1 13.97 7.77 47.50
C MET A 1 12.56 7.59 46.96
N GLN A 2 11.91 8.70 46.58
CA GLN A 2 10.63 8.66 45.85
C GLN A 2 10.93 8.34 44.38
N PRO A 3 10.10 7.54 43.69
CA PRO A 3 10.19 7.41 42.24
C PRO A 3 9.63 8.68 41.58
N ASP A 4 10.31 9.13 40.52
CA ASP A 4 9.96 10.32 39.75
C ASP A 4 8.72 10.06 38.87
N GLY A 5 7.61 10.72 39.22
CA GLY A 5 6.36 10.67 38.48
C GLY A 5 6.37 11.50 37.19
N SER A 6 7.26 11.22 36.25
CA SER A 6 7.26 11.88 34.92
C SER A 6 7.15 10.90 33.76
N GLY A 7 6.24 9.92 33.88
CA GLY A 7 5.81 9.11 32.74
C GLY A 7 5.02 9.96 31.74
N LYS A 8 5.70 10.71 30.85
CA LYS A 8 5.06 11.28 29.66
C LYS A 8 4.40 10.12 28.90
N ALA A 9 3.07 10.15 28.81
CA ALA A 9 2.32 9.18 28.04
C ALA A 9 2.88 9.14 26.61
N ARG A 10 3.24 7.95 26.13
CA ARG A 10 3.74 7.77 24.76
C ARG A 10 2.65 8.24 23.79
N PRO A 11 2.94 9.15 22.84
CA PRO A 11 1.96 9.54 21.86
C PRO A 11 1.55 8.32 21.03
N GLY A 12 0.26 8.19 20.77
CA GLY A 12 -0.32 7.00 20.14
C GLY A 12 -1.32 7.39 19.06
N LEU A 13 -1.21 6.76 17.89
CA LEU A 13 -2.10 7.00 16.76
C LEU A 13 -3.04 5.80 16.59
N ARG A 14 -4.36 6.03 16.57
CA ARG A 14 -5.37 4.98 16.39
C ARG A 14 -6.41 5.41 15.37
N MET A 15 -6.47 4.70 14.24
CA MET A 15 -7.60 4.82 13.30
C MET A 15 -8.87 4.24 13.92
N THR A 16 -9.96 4.99 13.87
CA THR A 16 -11.32 4.59 14.25
C THR A 16 -12.27 4.74 13.06
N GLY A 17 -13.46 4.14 13.12
CA GLY A 17 -14.47 4.21 12.05
C GLY A 17 -14.89 5.65 11.68
N ASP A 18 -14.66 6.61 12.58
CA ASP A 18 -15.00 8.02 12.42
C ASP A 18 -13.77 8.92 12.14
N GLY A 19 -12.58 8.33 11.95
CA GLY A 19 -11.32 9.05 11.67
C GLY A 19 -10.15 8.70 12.59
N LEU A 20 -9.06 9.46 12.44
CA LEU A 20 -7.79 9.25 13.13
C LEU A 20 -7.84 9.87 14.55
N ARG A 21 -7.71 9.04 15.59
CA ARG A 21 -7.61 9.51 16.98
C ARG A 21 -6.17 9.50 17.46
N THR A 22 -5.79 10.53 18.20
CA THR A 22 -4.43 10.75 18.70
C THR A 22 -4.42 10.84 20.22
N THR A 23 -3.47 10.18 20.87
CA THR A 23 -3.11 10.41 22.28
C THR A 23 -1.84 11.24 22.35
N GLY A 24 -1.82 12.29 23.19
CA GLY A 24 -0.69 13.21 23.36
C GLY A 24 -0.83 14.54 22.59
N ASP A 25 -0.47 15.65 23.23
CA ASP A 25 -0.69 17.01 22.71
C ASP A 25 0.06 17.31 21.39
N GLY A 26 1.23 16.69 21.19
CA GLY A 26 1.99 16.82 19.94
C GLY A 26 1.35 16.14 18.73
N LEU A 27 0.61 15.06 18.96
CA LEU A 27 -0.03 14.28 17.89
C LEU A 27 -1.42 14.82 17.54
N ARG A 28 -2.14 15.38 18.54
CA ARG A 28 -3.33 16.22 18.30
C ARG A 28 -3.02 17.33 17.32
N THR A 29 -1.85 17.96 17.45
CA THR A 29 -1.38 18.98 16.52
C THR A 29 -1.29 18.43 15.09
N ILE A 30 -0.72 17.26 14.80
CA ILE A 30 -0.65 16.77 13.40
C ILE A 30 -2.03 16.50 12.78
N VAL A 31 -2.99 16.00 13.57
CA VAL A 31 -4.34 15.67 13.06
C VAL A 31 -5.27 16.90 13.04
N GLU A 32 -5.12 17.84 13.98
CA GLU A 32 -5.77 19.16 13.93
C GLU A 32 -5.08 20.13 12.96
N VAL A 33 -3.81 19.94 12.61
CA VAL A 33 -3.08 20.74 11.61
C VAL A 33 -3.50 20.38 10.18
N GLY A 34 -4.12 19.21 9.99
CA GLY A 34 -4.91 18.92 8.79
C GLY A 34 -6.21 19.74 8.70
N THR A 35 -6.64 20.43 9.77
CA THR A 35 -7.92 21.15 9.85
C THR A 35 -7.86 22.57 10.43
N THR A 36 -6.70 23.08 10.86
CA THR A 36 -6.53 24.44 11.43
C THR A 36 -5.35 25.20 10.78
N PRO A 37 -5.45 26.55 10.65
CA PRO A 37 -4.78 27.34 9.61
C PRO A 37 -3.34 27.75 9.94
N ALA A 38 -2.59 26.95 10.69
CA ALA A 38 -1.22 27.28 11.10
C ALA A 38 -0.13 26.83 10.10
N ILE A 39 -0.54 26.28 8.95
CA ILE A 39 0.32 26.06 7.79
C ILE A 39 -0.04 27.12 6.77
N ASP A 40 0.95 27.71 6.09
CA ASP A 40 0.80 28.73 5.03
C ASP A 40 -0.09 28.31 3.84
N ASN A 41 -0.73 27.13 3.87
CA ASN A 41 -1.85 26.72 3.03
C ASN A 41 -2.60 25.53 3.66
N PRO A 42 -3.72 25.72 4.39
CA PRO A 42 -4.53 24.60 4.87
C PRO A 42 -5.16 23.85 3.67
N VAL A 43 -4.78 22.58 3.47
CA VAL A 43 -5.33 21.72 2.42
C VAL A 43 -6.78 21.39 2.77
N ARG A 44 -7.71 22.09 2.12
CA ARG A 44 -9.15 21.86 2.26
C ARG A 44 -9.52 20.53 1.57
N LEU A 45 -9.58 19.44 2.33
CA LEU A 45 -10.02 18.13 1.83
C LEU A 45 -11.52 18.17 1.51
N THR A 46 -11.88 18.36 0.24
CA THR A 46 -13.29 18.39 -0.20
C THR A 46 -13.83 16.99 -0.51
N GLY A 47 -15.05 16.70 -0.05
CA GLY A 47 -16.03 15.69 -0.55
C GLY A 47 -15.56 14.27 -0.87
N LYS A 48 -14.68 14.10 -1.86
CA LYS A 48 -14.22 12.82 -2.42
C LYS A 48 -12.90 12.33 -1.83
N THR A 49 -12.10 13.22 -1.27
CA THR A 49 -10.82 12.92 -0.60
C THR A 49 -10.97 12.77 0.92
N ILE A 50 -12.20 12.88 1.44
CA ILE A 50 -12.48 12.74 2.87
C ILE A 50 -12.10 11.32 3.31
N GLY A 51 -11.10 11.22 4.19
CA GLY A 51 -10.66 9.97 4.80
C GLY A 51 -9.53 9.23 4.08
N LEU A 52 -8.97 9.76 2.98
CA LEU A 52 -7.75 9.19 2.39
C LEU A 52 -6.53 9.60 3.23
N CYS A 53 -5.91 8.62 3.87
CA CYS A 53 -4.63 8.75 4.55
C CYS A 53 -3.92 7.40 4.60
N ALA A 54 -2.61 7.41 4.80
CA ALA A 54 -1.85 6.20 5.11
C ALA A 54 -0.90 6.44 6.28
N PHE A 55 -0.63 5.38 7.04
CA PHE A 55 0.25 5.45 8.21
C PHE A 55 1.23 4.27 8.21
N SER A 56 2.49 4.56 8.49
CA SER A 56 3.52 3.56 8.78
C SER A 56 3.69 3.44 10.30
N PRO A 57 3.49 2.25 10.89
CA PRO A 57 3.66 2.03 12.33
C PRO A 57 5.13 1.85 12.75
N SER A 58 6.09 1.91 11.83
CA SER A 58 7.52 1.76 12.12
C SER A 58 8.03 2.89 13.00
N LEU A 59 8.76 2.59 14.08
CA LEU A 59 9.31 3.63 14.96
C LEU A 59 10.43 4.45 14.28
N ASP A 60 11.23 3.80 13.43
CA ASP A 60 12.33 4.45 12.71
C ASP A 60 11.85 5.23 11.48
N ALA A 61 10.64 4.94 11.01
CA ALA A 61 10.04 5.50 9.80
C ALA A 61 8.53 5.70 9.99
N CYS A 62 8.18 6.44 11.05
CA CYS A 62 6.80 6.67 11.49
C CYS A 62 6.20 7.79 10.67
N TYR A 63 5.62 7.44 9.53
CA TYR A 63 5.12 8.41 8.56
C TYR A 63 3.60 8.45 8.50
N LEU A 64 3.04 9.66 8.34
CA LEU A 64 1.65 9.91 7.98
C LEU A 64 1.62 10.54 6.59
N ALA A 65 0.87 9.94 5.67
CA ALA A 65 0.69 10.44 4.31
C ALA A 65 -0.73 10.94 4.08
N LEU A 66 -0.86 12.13 3.51
CA LEU A 66 -2.12 12.81 3.23
C LEU A 66 -2.15 13.35 1.79
N PRO A 67 -3.31 13.36 1.11
CA PRO A 67 -3.48 14.10 -0.13
C PRO A 67 -3.19 15.59 0.05
N ALA A 68 -2.38 16.16 -0.83
CA ALA A 68 -2.02 17.58 -0.83
C ALA A 68 -2.91 18.43 -1.76
N SER A 69 -3.62 17.77 -2.69
CA SER A 69 -4.40 18.42 -3.73
C SER A 69 -5.71 17.68 -4.02
N THR A 70 -6.74 18.45 -4.35
CA THR A 70 -8.06 17.94 -4.80
C THR A 70 -8.16 17.84 -6.32
N THR A 71 -7.17 18.37 -7.05
CA THR A 71 -7.15 18.39 -8.52
C THR A 71 -5.99 17.61 -9.12
N LYS A 72 -4.91 17.42 -8.34
CA LYS A 72 -3.73 16.62 -8.71
C LYS A 72 -3.53 15.48 -7.72
N GLY A 73 -2.79 14.48 -8.15
CA GLY A 73 -2.46 13.32 -7.36
C GLY A 73 -1.20 13.54 -6.54
N THR A 74 -1.20 14.51 -5.65
CA THR A 74 -0.03 14.91 -4.85
C THR A 74 -0.19 14.44 -3.41
N VAL A 75 0.89 13.92 -2.80
CA VAL A 75 0.91 13.40 -1.41
C VAL A 75 1.90 14.21 -0.58
N LEU A 76 1.46 14.68 0.59
CA LEU A 76 2.33 15.18 1.66
C LEU A 76 2.63 14.05 2.63
N VAL A 77 3.90 13.87 2.98
CA VAL A 77 4.36 12.88 3.95
C VAL A 77 4.97 13.62 5.14
N TYR A 78 4.51 13.29 6.35
CA TYR A 78 4.99 13.85 7.60
C TYR A 78 5.70 12.78 8.43
N ASN A 79 6.84 13.13 9.02
CA ASN A 79 7.45 12.34 10.09
C ASN A 79 6.70 12.66 11.40
N VAL A 80 5.99 11.67 11.90
CA VAL A 80 5.12 11.79 13.07
C VAL A 80 5.92 11.87 14.37
N MET A 81 7.13 11.31 14.41
CA MET A 81 7.98 11.38 15.61
C MET A 81 8.68 12.74 15.71
N GLU A 82 9.06 13.32 14.58
CA GLU A 82 9.73 14.63 14.50
C GLU A 82 8.75 15.81 14.44
N LEU A 83 7.47 15.54 14.14
CA LEU A 83 6.43 16.55 13.91
C LEU A 83 6.75 17.50 12.75
N LEU A 84 7.45 17.01 11.72
CA LEU A 84 7.88 17.80 10.56
C LEU A 84 7.39 17.19 9.24
N SER A 85 7.20 18.06 8.25
CA SER A 85 7.01 17.61 6.87
C SER A 85 8.28 16.93 6.39
N HIS A 86 8.16 15.70 5.92
CA HIS A 86 9.26 14.91 5.38
C HIS A 86 9.45 15.17 3.88
N CYS A 87 8.40 15.02 3.08
CA CYS A 87 8.45 15.30 1.64
C CYS A 87 7.06 15.52 1.02
N GLU A 88 7.07 16.02 -0.22
CA GLU A 88 5.89 16.12 -1.10
C GLU A 88 6.16 15.29 -2.37
N ILE A 89 5.17 14.51 -2.79
CA ILE A 89 5.29 13.59 -3.93
C ILE A 89 4.19 13.90 -4.96
N ASP A 90 4.59 14.40 -6.12
CA ASP A 90 3.72 14.57 -7.29
C ASP A 90 3.48 13.23 -7.99
N ALA A 91 2.57 12.43 -7.43
CA ALA A 91 2.38 11.06 -7.86
C ALA A 91 1.56 10.94 -9.14
N HIS A 92 0.48 11.69 -9.34
CA HIS A 92 -0.41 11.58 -10.51
C HIS A 92 -0.94 12.93 -11.02
N ARG A 93 -1.36 12.98 -12.28
CA ARG A 93 -2.00 14.18 -12.88
C ARG A 93 -3.45 14.40 -12.43
N ALA A 94 -4.11 13.34 -11.97
CA ALA A 94 -5.48 13.35 -11.48
C ALA A 94 -5.52 13.10 -9.97
N PRO A 95 -6.60 13.48 -9.25
CA PRO A 95 -6.71 13.32 -7.81
C PRO A 95 -6.46 11.89 -7.34
N LEU A 96 -6.00 11.75 -6.10
CA LEU A 96 -5.75 10.44 -5.49
C LEU A 96 -7.06 9.72 -5.17
N ALA A 97 -7.07 8.41 -5.41
CA ALA A 97 -8.15 7.51 -5.00
C ALA A 97 -7.68 6.50 -3.94
N ALA A 98 -6.38 6.23 -3.84
CA ALA A 98 -5.82 5.34 -2.83
C ALA A 98 -4.37 5.71 -2.50
N ILE A 99 -4.01 5.57 -1.23
CA ILE A 99 -2.66 5.75 -0.68
C ILE A 99 -2.43 4.62 0.33
N VAL A 100 -1.25 3.99 0.33
CA VAL A 100 -0.83 3.05 1.38
C VAL A 100 0.68 3.17 1.62
N LEU A 101 1.09 3.07 2.88
CA LEU A 101 2.49 2.98 3.30
C LEU A 101 2.81 1.51 3.61
N SER A 102 4.03 1.06 3.29
CA SER A 102 4.53 -0.21 3.78
C SER A 102 4.71 -0.15 5.30
N SER A 103 4.61 -1.29 5.99
CA SER A 103 4.64 -1.31 7.46
C SER A 103 5.97 -0.86 8.06
N ASN A 104 7.05 -0.92 7.28
CA ASN A 104 8.39 -0.43 7.64
C ASN A 104 8.64 1.03 7.24
N GLY A 105 7.69 1.70 6.58
CA GLY A 105 7.82 3.07 6.10
C GLY A 105 8.72 3.27 4.89
N MET A 106 9.25 2.20 4.28
CA MET A 106 10.16 2.27 3.12
C MET A 106 9.47 2.77 1.85
N TYR A 107 8.25 2.27 1.58
CA TYR A 107 7.52 2.52 0.35
C TYR A 107 6.17 3.19 0.60
N ILE A 108 5.78 4.05 -0.32
CA ILE A 108 4.42 4.54 -0.46
C ILE A 108 3.88 4.18 -1.84
N ALA A 109 2.69 3.56 -1.88
CA ALA A 109 1.98 3.26 -3.11
C ALA A 109 0.75 4.15 -3.25
N THR A 110 0.50 4.60 -4.49
CA THR A 110 -0.58 5.53 -4.81
C THR A 110 -1.30 5.14 -6.09
N ALA A 111 -2.60 5.43 -6.14
CA ALA A 111 -3.40 5.37 -7.35
C ALA A 111 -4.27 6.63 -7.46
N SER A 112 -4.45 7.13 -8.69
CA SER A 112 -5.40 8.21 -8.96
C SER A 112 -6.81 7.69 -9.24
N GLU A 113 -7.78 8.60 -9.36
CA GLU A 113 -9.15 8.31 -9.78
C GLU A 113 -9.25 7.59 -11.13
N GLN A 114 -8.25 7.76 -12.01
CA GLN A 114 -8.18 7.01 -13.25
C GLN A 114 -7.92 5.52 -12.99
N GLY A 115 -7.14 5.20 -11.95
CA GLY A 115 -6.86 3.83 -11.51
C GLY A 115 -6.23 2.91 -12.55
N THR A 116 -5.71 3.43 -13.67
CA THR A 116 -5.04 2.64 -14.71
C THR A 116 -3.60 2.30 -14.34
N ILE A 117 -2.95 3.15 -13.53
CA ILE A 117 -1.56 3.03 -13.11
C ILE A 117 -1.49 3.14 -11.59
N ILE A 118 -0.69 2.27 -10.98
CA ILE A 118 -0.31 2.31 -9.57
C ILE A 118 1.18 2.64 -9.52
N ARG A 119 1.54 3.66 -8.73
CA ARG A 119 2.94 4.10 -8.57
C ARG A 119 3.43 3.82 -7.18
N VAL A 120 4.69 3.42 -7.06
CA VAL A 120 5.37 3.16 -5.79
C VAL A 120 6.62 4.04 -5.71
N PHE A 121 6.81 4.70 -4.57
CA PHE A 121 7.92 5.61 -4.31
C PHE A 121 8.68 5.17 -3.06
N LEU A 122 9.99 5.39 -3.04
CA LEU A 122 10.80 5.37 -1.82
C LEU A 122 10.49 6.63 -1.01
N VAL A 123 10.07 6.46 0.24
CA VAL A 123 9.65 7.59 1.09
C VAL A 123 10.85 8.47 1.45
N SER A 124 12.00 7.87 1.77
CA SER A 124 13.21 8.58 2.19
C SER A 124 13.71 9.59 1.16
N GLU A 125 13.59 9.28 -0.12
CA GLU A 125 14.13 10.07 -1.23
C GLU A 125 13.05 10.80 -2.05
N ALA A 126 11.77 10.52 -1.79
CA ALA A 126 10.65 10.95 -2.65
C ALA A 126 10.80 10.52 -4.13
N THR A 127 11.57 9.47 -4.40
CA THR A 127 11.87 9.00 -5.76
C THR A 127 10.90 7.90 -6.20
N LYS A 128 10.45 7.97 -7.45
CA LYS A 128 9.61 6.92 -8.05
C LYS A 128 10.43 5.66 -8.23
N SER A 129 10.02 4.58 -7.58
CA SER A 129 10.67 3.26 -7.67
C SER A 129 9.99 2.38 -8.71
N TYR A 130 8.66 2.39 -8.75
CA TYR A 130 7.89 1.54 -9.66
C TYR A 130 6.67 2.25 -10.23
N SER A 131 6.29 1.85 -11.44
CA SER A 131 5.03 2.22 -12.09
C SER A 131 4.43 0.95 -12.69
N PHE A 132 3.25 0.55 -12.21
CA PHE A 132 2.57 -0.65 -12.65
C PHE A 132 1.28 -0.30 -13.37
N ARG A 133 1.06 -0.89 -14.55
CA ARG A 133 -0.17 -0.69 -15.32
C ARG A 133 -1.18 -1.75 -14.93
N ARG A 134 -2.15 -1.36 -14.10
CA ARG A 134 -3.24 -2.22 -13.64
C ARG A 134 -4.10 -2.70 -14.80
N GLY A 135 -4.39 -1.84 -15.78
CA GLY A 135 -5.16 -2.19 -16.98
C GLY A 135 -5.30 -1.03 -17.97
N THR A 136 -5.87 -1.32 -19.14
CA THR A 136 -6.10 -0.30 -20.18
C THR A 136 -7.22 0.66 -19.83
N TYR A 137 -8.29 0.14 -19.22
CA TYR A 137 -9.49 0.92 -18.93
C TYR A 137 -9.49 1.43 -17.48
N PRO A 138 -10.01 2.65 -17.25
CA PRO A 138 -10.20 3.15 -15.89
C PRO A 138 -11.03 2.21 -15.02
N SER A 139 -10.67 2.13 -13.74
CA SER A 139 -11.42 1.41 -12.70
C SER A 139 -11.00 1.96 -11.36
N THR A 140 -11.99 2.20 -10.50
CA THR A 140 -11.75 2.72 -9.17
C THR A 140 -10.96 1.69 -8.36
N ILE A 141 -9.81 2.08 -7.85
CA ILE A 141 -9.05 1.27 -6.89
C ILE A 141 -9.79 1.34 -5.54
N TYR A 142 -10.11 0.18 -4.98
CA TYR A 142 -10.82 0.09 -3.69
C TYR A 142 -9.85 -0.10 -2.53
N SER A 143 -8.78 -0.88 -2.72
CA SER A 143 -7.81 -1.17 -1.67
C SER A 143 -6.42 -1.38 -2.27
N LEU A 144 -5.42 -0.90 -1.55
CA LEU A 144 -4.00 -1.24 -1.76
C LEU A 144 -3.46 -1.85 -0.46
N SER A 145 -2.64 -2.89 -0.54
CA SER A 145 -2.00 -3.48 0.63
C SER A 145 -0.62 -4.02 0.27
N PHE A 146 0.41 -3.52 0.96
CA PHE A 146 1.71 -4.18 0.96
C PHE A 146 1.63 -5.50 1.73
N GLY A 147 2.50 -6.43 1.34
CA GLY A 147 2.89 -7.55 2.20
C GLY A 147 3.48 -7.08 3.53
N PRO A 148 3.41 -7.89 4.60
CA PRO A 148 4.15 -7.61 5.82
C PRO A 148 5.63 -7.42 5.50
N SER A 149 6.24 -6.36 6.04
CA SER A 149 7.68 -6.14 5.89
C SER A 149 8.44 -7.30 6.51
N THR A 150 9.02 -8.13 5.65
CA THR A 150 9.91 -9.24 6.02
C THR A 150 11.26 -8.99 5.34
N GLN A 151 12.28 -9.82 5.60
CA GLN A 151 13.54 -9.77 4.83
C GLN A 151 13.37 -10.22 3.35
N LEU A 152 12.14 -10.40 2.88
CA LEU A 152 11.79 -11.05 1.63
C LEU A 152 11.41 -10.02 0.55
N GLN A 153 10.92 -10.50 -0.59
CA GLN A 153 10.41 -9.62 -1.63
C GLN A 153 9.08 -9.00 -1.17
N ASP A 154 8.96 -7.69 -1.33
CA ASP A 154 7.70 -7.01 -1.04
C ASP A 154 6.73 -7.25 -2.20
N ILE A 155 5.48 -7.57 -1.89
CA ILE A 155 4.40 -7.57 -2.86
C ILE A 155 3.43 -6.45 -2.54
N LEU A 156 2.78 -5.92 -3.57
CA LEU A 156 1.69 -4.97 -3.45
C LEU A 156 0.43 -5.57 -4.09
N VAL A 157 -0.64 -5.66 -3.30
CA VAL A 157 -1.95 -6.09 -3.78
C VAL A 157 -2.84 -4.88 -4.04
N ALA A 158 -3.57 -4.90 -5.14
CA ALA A 158 -4.63 -3.95 -5.45
C ALA A 158 -5.95 -4.63 -5.79
N THR A 159 -7.05 -4.09 -5.28
CA THR A 159 -8.42 -4.47 -5.71
C THR A 159 -9.11 -3.30 -6.36
N SER A 160 -10.02 -3.57 -7.29
CA SER A 160 -10.67 -2.50 -8.06
C SER A 160 -12.12 -2.80 -8.43
N SER A 161 -12.82 -1.79 -8.95
CA SER A 161 -14.23 -1.88 -9.35
C SER A 161 -14.51 -2.90 -10.47
N SER A 162 -13.49 -3.38 -11.18
CA SER A 162 -13.65 -4.48 -12.14
C SER A 162 -13.83 -5.86 -11.49
N GLY A 163 -13.76 -5.98 -10.16
CA GLY A 163 -13.85 -7.28 -9.49
C GLY A 163 -12.55 -8.09 -9.56
N SER A 164 -11.43 -7.45 -9.91
CA SER A 164 -10.13 -8.09 -10.07
C SER A 164 -9.19 -7.77 -8.90
N VAL A 165 -8.29 -8.73 -8.63
CA VAL A 165 -7.18 -8.60 -7.70
C VAL A 165 -5.89 -8.60 -8.51
N HIS A 166 -5.01 -7.63 -8.25
CA HIS A 166 -3.72 -7.49 -8.90
C HIS A 166 -2.63 -7.69 -7.85
N VAL A 167 -1.60 -8.47 -8.16
CA VAL A 167 -0.39 -8.63 -7.35
C VAL A 167 0.78 -8.07 -8.14
N PHE A 168 1.50 -7.13 -7.55
CA PHE A 168 2.73 -6.56 -8.09
C PHE A 168 3.92 -6.99 -7.25
N SER A 169 4.94 -7.56 -7.87
CA SER A 169 6.17 -7.98 -7.18
C SER A 169 7.19 -6.83 -7.18
N LEU A 170 7.72 -6.50 -6.01
CA LEU A 170 8.76 -5.50 -5.79
C LEU A 170 10.06 -6.23 -5.44
N GLY A 171 11.17 -5.91 -6.12
CA GLY A 171 12.48 -6.44 -5.74
C GLY A 171 13.25 -7.29 -6.76
N PHE A 172 12.83 -7.39 -8.03
CA PHE A 172 13.69 -8.00 -9.08
C PHE A 172 14.72 -7.03 -9.69
N ALA A 173 14.64 -5.73 -9.36
CA ALA A 173 15.60 -4.73 -9.85
C ALA A 173 17.03 -4.87 -9.26
N ILE A 174 17.22 -5.69 -8.21
CA ILE A 174 18.55 -5.92 -7.62
C ILE A 174 19.42 -6.82 -8.54
N ASN A 175 18.82 -7.72 -9.33
CA ASN A 175 19.58 -8.62 -10.22
C ASN A 175 19.92 -8.00 -11.59
N HIS A 176 19.23 -6.95 -12.02
CA HIS A 176 19.58 -6.25 -13.27
C HIS A 176 20.72 -5.23 -13.11
N ARG A 177 21.04 -4.79 -11.89
CA ARG A 177 22.22 -3.93 -11.64
C ARG A 177 23.55 -4.72 -11.65
N SER A 178 23.53 -6.02 -11.34
CA SER A 178 24.73 -6.88 -11.35
C SER A 178 25.11 -7.39 -12.75
N ARG A 179 24.15 -7.57 -13.67
CA ARG A 179 24.42 -8.07 -15.05
C ARG A 179 24.84 -7.02 -16.08
N ARG A 180 25.18 -5.79 -15.68
CA ARG A 180 25.66 -4.72 -16.60
C ARG A 180 27.05 -4.18 -16.28
N SER A 181 27.91 -4.95 -15.62
CA SER A 181 29.35 -4.66 -15.58
C SER A 181 30.11 -5.53 -16.60
N SER A 182 30.13 -5.12 -17.86
CA SER A 182 31.27 -5.33 -18.78
C SER A 182 30.98 -4.72 -20.17
N SER A 183 31.04 -3.40 -20.26
CA SER A 183 31.47 -2.74 -21.49
C SER A 183 31.92 -1.32 -21.15
N ILE A 184 33.24 -1.16 -21.03
CA ILE A 184 33.92 0.14 -21.07
C ILE A 184 33.79 0.66 -22.51
N LEU A 185 33.15 1.83 -22.65
CA LEU A 185 33.14 2.81 -23.76
C LEU A 185 31.71 3.27 -24.06
N GLY A 186 31.38 4.50 -23.67
CA GLY A 186 30.10 5.12 -24.03
C GLY A 186 29.70 6.24 -23.07
N SER A 187 30.29 7.41 -23.31
CA SER A 187 29.99 8.73 -22.74
C SER A 187 28.51 9.07 -22.52
N ILE A 188 28.25 9.73 -21.38
CA ILE A 188 27.28 10.82 -21.15
C ILE A 188 25.88 10.60 -21.75
N LEU A 189 24.95 10.09 -20.93
CA LEU A 189 23.51 10.37 -21.05
C LEU A 189 22.92 10.54 -19.63
N PRO A 190 22.33 11.69 -19.28
CA PRO A 190 21.59 11.85 -18.05
C PRO A 190 20.18 11.21 -18.17
N GLU A 191 19.70 10.75 -17.02
CA GLU A 191 18.34 10.29 -16.68
C GLU A 191 17.31 10.13 -17.81
N SER A 192 16.96 8.87 -18.11
CA SER A 192 15.61 8.54 -18.55
C SER A 192 15.07 7.42 -17.66
N VAL A 193 14.17 7.77 -16.73
CA VAL A 193 13.33 6.83 -16.00
C VAL A 193 12.60 5.98 -17.02
N ASN A 194 13.03 4.73 -17.20
CA ASN A 194 12.33 3.76 -18.00
C ASN A 194 10.97 3.49 -17.31
N ASP A 195 9.90 4.08 -17.85
CA ASP A 195 8.50 3.67 -17.62
C ASP A 195 8.23 2.31 -18.31
N VAL A 196 9.17 1.36 -18.20
CA VAL A 196 9.01 0.01 -18.70
C VAL A 196 8.12 -0.72 -17.70
N LEU A 197 6.84 -0.78 -18.05
CA LEU A 197 5.82 -1.57 -17.38
C LEU A 197 6.12 -3.05 -17.67
N ASP A 198 6.95 -3.68 -16.86
CA ASP A 198 7.28 -5.10 -17.06
C ASP A 198 6.11 -6.00 -16.60
N PRO A 199 5.39 -6.68 -17.52
CA PRO A 199 4.28 -7.55 -17.17
C PRO A 199 4.70 -8.74 -16.30
N ALA A 200 5.98 -9.14 -16.32
CA ALA A 200 6.49 -10.28 -15.55
C ALA A 200 6.37 -10.10 -14.02
N HIS A 201 6.11 -8.88 -13.58
CA HIS A 201 5.93 -8.51 -12.17
C HIS A 201 4.48 -8.23 -11.82
N HIS A 202 3.53 -8.54 -12.71
CA HIS A 202 2.12 -8.21 -12.55
C HIS A 202 1.23 -9.43 -12.81
N HIS A 203 0.61 -9.95 -11.76
CA HIS A 203 -0.32 -11.07 -11.82
C HIS A 203 -1.74 -10.60 -11.52
N VAL A 204 -2.73 -11.22 -12.17
CA VAL A 204 -4.14 -10.83 -12.05
C VAL A 204 -5.01 -12.05 -11.76
N LEU A 205 -5.85 -11.95 -10.74
CA LEU A 205 -7.02 -12.77 -10.56
C LEU A 205 -8.24 -11.99 -11.04
N HIS A 206 -8.82 -12.44 -12.15
CA HIS A 206 -10.07 -11.89 -12.67
C HIS A 206 -11.27 -12.45 -11.90
N ASN A 207 -12.33 -11.67 -11.77
CA ASN A 207 -13.61 -12.10 -11.19
C ASN A 207 -13.49 -12.69 -9.76
N ALA A 208 -12.58 -12.15 -8.95
CA ALA A 208 -12.42 -12.56 -7.54
C ALA A 208 -13.68 -12.24 -6.71
N PHE A 209 -14.41 -11.20 -7.10
CA PHE A 209 -15.70 -10.79 -6.54
C PHE A 209 -16.52 -10.04 -7.60
N PRO A 210 -17.84 -9.87 -7.42
CA PRO A 210 -18.69 -9.23 -8.43
C PRO A 210 -18.23 -7.79 -8.75
N PRO A 211 -18.18 -7.39 -10.04
CA PRO A 211 -17.85 -6.02 -10.42
C PRO A 211 -18.74 -4.99 -9.72
N GLY A 212 -18.15 -3.84 -9.38
CA GLY A 212 -18.83 -2.75 -8.66
C GLY A 212 -18.93 -2.95 -7.14
N VAL A 213 -18.79 -4.17 -6.62
CA VAL A 213 -18.80 -4.42 -5.17
C VAL A 213 -17.50 -3.91 -4.54
N LYS A 214 -17.59 -2.97 -3.59
CA LYS A 214 -16.42 -2.46 -2.87
C LYS A 214 -15.75 -3.57 -2.07
N SER A 215 -14.43 -3.54 -2.05
CA SER A 215 -13.59 -4.55 -1.40
C SER A 215 -12.48 -3.92 -0.57
N TYR A 216 -12.06 -4.61 0.49
CA TYR A 216 -10.86 -4.30 1.24
C TYR A 216 -9.98 -5.54 1.28
N ALA A 217 -8.71 -5.41 0.89
CA ALA A 217 -7.79 -6.53 0.79
C ALA A 217 -6.58 -6.32 1.69
N VAL A 218 -6.13 -7.40 2.32
CA VAL A 218 -4.93 -7.42 3.16
C VAL A 218 -4.06 -8.62 2.80
N VAL A 219 -2.79 -8.36 2.52
CA VAL A 219 -1.78 -9.43 2.46
C VAL A 219 -1.44 -9.84 3.89
N ARG A 220 -1.81 -11.07 4.28
CA ARG A 220 -1.61 -11.55 5.65
C ARG A 220 -0.24 -12.13 5.90
N LYS A 221 0.31 -12.80 4.89
CA LYS A 221 1.56 -13.56 4.97
C LYS A 221 2.21 -13.63 3.61
N VAL A 222 3.52 -13.56 3.58
CA VAL A 222 4.35 -13.84 2.40
C VAL A 222 5.42 -14.83 2.84
N ASP A 223 5.43 -15.99 2.21
CA ASP A 223 6.37 -17.07 2.43
C ASP A 223 7.20 -17.33 1.18
N ARG A 224 8.35 -17.93 1.45
CA ARG A 224 9.33 -18.37 0.49
C ARG A 224 9.27 -19.89 0.41
N VAL A 225 8.86 -20.44 -0.73
CA VAL A 225 8.70 -21.88 -0.91
C VAL A 225 9.97 -22.45 -1.57
N PRO A 226 10.65 -23.43 -0.96
CA PRO A 226 11.75 -24.16 -1.59
C PRO A 226 11.27 -24.88 -2.84
N ASP A 227 12.02 -24.76 -3.92
CA ASP A 227 11.86 -25.66 -5.06
C ASP A 227 12.53 -26.99 -4.70
N THR A 228 11.77 -28.09 -4.67
CA THR A 228 12.30 -29.43 -4.35
C THR A 228 13.09 -30.04 -5.51
N SER A 229 13.16 -29.37 -6.67
CA SER A 229 13.77 -29.88 -7.90
C SER A 229 15.11 -29.22 -8.30
N SER A 230 15.45 -28.05 -7.75
CA SER A 230 16.73 -27.38 -8.02
C SER A 230 17.23 -26.61 -6.78
N ALA A 231 18.55 -26.54 -6.59
CA ALA A 231 19.18 -25.81 -5.48
C ALA A 231 19.09 -24.27 -5.63
N GLU A 232 18.12 -23.78 -6.39
CA GLU A 232 17.80 -22.36 -6.55
C GLU A 232 16.42 -22.09 -5.93
N PHE A 233 16.33 -20.97 -5.24
CA PHE A 233 15.20 -20.53 -4.43
C PHE A 233 14.56 -19.33 -5.22
N LEU A 234 13.24 -19.12 -5.44
CA LEU A 234 12.04 -19.30 -4.59
C LEU A 234 10.71 -19.01 -5.31
N ALA A 235 9.76 -19.94 -5.24
CA ALA A 235 8.37 -19.56 -5.44
C ALA A 235 7.89 -18.67 -4.26
N ILE A 236 7.28 -17.53 -4.56
CA ILE A 236 6.60 -16.72 -3.54
C ILE A 236 5.24 -17.36 -3.29
N ARG A 237 4.82 -17.45 -2.03
CA ARG A 237 3.45 -17.77 -1.66
C ARG A 237 2.90 -16.68 -0.75
N ALA A 238 1.78 -16.08 -1.11
CA ALA A 238 1.10 -15.06 -0.32
C ALA A 238 -0.30 -15.52 0.07
N SER A 239 -0.69 -15.24 1.31
CA SER A 239 -2.07 -15.37 1.77
C SER A 239 -2.73 -13.99 1.74
N ILE A 240 -3.83 -13.87 1.01
CA ILE A 240 -4.54 -12.62 0.76
C ILE A 240 -5.98 -12.78 1.24
N SER A 241 -6.40 -11.96 2.21
CA SER A 241 -7.80 -11.90 2.61
C SER A 241 -8.50 -10.72 1.96
N ILE A 242 -9.74 -10.93 1.53
CA ILE A 242 -10.59 -9.93 0.91
C ILE A 242 -11.93 -9.93 1.65
N ILE A 243 -12.36 -8.75 2.09
CA ILE A 243 -13.71 -8.52 2.59
C ILE A 243 -14.44 -7.63 1.58
N THR A 244 -15.67 -7.99 1.28
CA THR A 244 -16.52 -7.31 0.31
C THR A 244 -17.73 -6.68 0.99
N TYR A 245 -18.25 -5.59 0.44
CA TYR A 245 -19.36 -4.83 1.03
C TYR A 245 -20.71 -5.57 1.00
N ASN A 246 -20.85 -6.59 0.17
CA ASN A 246 -21.99 -7.52 0.21
C ASN A 246 -21.83 -8.62 1.28
N GLY A 247 -20.81 -8.52 2.14
CA GLY A 247 -20.67 -9.32 3.34
C GLY A 247 -19.75 -10.54 3.22
N TYR A 248 -19.11 -10.80 2.08
CA TYR A 248 -18.27 -11.99 1.95
C TYR A 248 -16.85 -11.72 2.46
N PHE A 249 -16.34 -12.68 3.26
CA PHE A 249 -14.92 -12.85 3.53
C PHE A 249 -14.38 -13.97 2.64
N GLN A 250 -13.28 -13.70 1.96
CA GLN A 250 -12.57 -14.63 1.09
C GLN A 250 -11.10 -14.68 1.48
N GLU A 251 -10.50 -15.85 1.47
CA GLU A 251 -9.07 -16.02 1.65
C GLU A 251 -8.49 -16.77 0.45
N TYR A 252 -7.55 -16.13 -0.23
CA TYR A 252 -6.84 -16.67 -1.38
C TYR A 252 -5.39 -16.99 -1.01
N THR A 253 -4.87 -18.08 -1.55
CA THR A 253 -3.44 -18.30 -1.69
C THR A 253 -3.03 -17.90 -3.10
N PHE A 254 -2.05 -17.02 -3.21
CA PHE A 254 -1.34 -16.70 -4.44
C PHE A 254 0.04 -17.33 -4.39
N SER A 255 0.50 -17.95 -5.46
CA SER A 255 1.91 -18.31 -5.59
C SER A 255 2.45 -18.01 -6.97
N VAL A 256 3.71 -17.60 -7.06
CA VAL A 256 4.42 -17.38 -8.33
C VAL A 256 5.76 -18.08 -8.29
N ASN A 257 6.11 -18.82 -9.35
CA ASN A 257 7.39 -19.50 -9.48
C ASN A 257 8.46 -18.62 -10.15
N ASN A 258 9.68 -19.15 -10.29
CA ASN A 258 10.79 -18.43 -10.92
C ASN A 258 10.59 -18.15 -12.43
N GLN A 259 9.63 -18.83 -13.05
CA GLN A 259 9.25 -18.65 -14.45
C GLN A 259 8.12 -17.60 -14.61
N SER A 260 7.78 -16.88 -13.54
CA SER A 260 6.66 -15.92 -13.48
C SER A 260 5.29 -16.56 -13.74
N GLU A 261 5.16 -17.87 -13.58
CA GLU A 261 3.86 -18.54 -13.63
C GLU A 261 3.18 -18.42 -12.27
N SER A 262 1.95 -17.90 -12.27
CA SER A 262 1.16 -17.71 -11.06
C SER A 262 0.02 -18.71 -10.93
N LEU A 263 -0.18 -19.20 -9.72
CA LEU A 263 -1.31 -20.01 -9.31
C LEU A 263 -2.12 -19.26 -8.24
N TRP A 264 -3.44 -19.40 -8.31
CA TRP A 264 -4.39 -18.89 -7.34
C TRP A 264 -5.28 -20.02 -6.83
N SER A 265 -5.51 -20.06 -5.52
CA SER A 265 -6.50 -20.94 -4.90
C SER A 265 -7.36 -20.16 -3.91
N LEU A 266 -8.68 -20.37 -3.96
CA LEU A 266 -9.60 -19.89 -2.94
C LEU A 266 -9.65 -20.93 -1.82
N GLU A 267 -9.14 -20.58 -0.65
CA GLU A 267 -9.05 -21.48 0.50
C GLU A 267 -10.34 -21.46 1.33
N ARG A 268 -10.91 -20.26 1.51
CA ARG A 268 -12.09 -20.04 2.35
C ARG A 268 -12.98 -18.97 1.75
N GLU A 269 -14.28 -19.21 1.76
CA GLU A 269 -15.30 -18.20 1.48
C GLU A 269 -16.49 -18.39 2.43
N PHE A 270 -16.94 -17.32 3.06
CA PHE A 270 -18.16 -17.33 3.87
C PHE A 270 -18.77 -15.93 3.97
N ASN A 271 -20.08 -15.88 4.21
CA ASN A 271 -20.80 -14.63 4.41
C ASN A 271 -20.76 -14.22 5.89
N LEU A 272 -20.11 -13.09 6.18
CA LEU A 272 -19.96 -12.53 7.52
C LEU A 272 -21.32 -12.16 8.14
N LEU A 273 -22.33 -11.83 7.34
CA LEU A 273 -23.66 -11.43 7.81
C LEU A 273 -24.45 -12.62 8.35
N THR A 274 -24.26 -13.82 7.78
CA THR A 274 -24.96 -15.03 8.24
C THR A 274 -24.29 -15.61 9.48
N VAL A 275 -22.96 -15.56 9.58
CA VAL A 275 -22.21 -16.05 10.75
C VAL A 275 -22.60 -15.32 12.05
N ILE A 276 -22.94 -14.03 11.97
CA ILE A 276 -23.39 -13.24 13.13
C ILE A 276 -24.81 -13.63 13.55
N ALA A 277 -25.69 -13.97 12.59
CA ALA A 277 -27.08 -14.30 12.87
C ALA A 277 -27.24 -15.60 13.66
N ASP A 278 -26.37 -16.59 13.43
CA ASP A 278 -26.43 -17.88 14.13
C ASP A 278 -25.97 -17.77 15.59
N ASN A 279 -25.01 -16.89 15.89
CA ASN A 279 -24.55 -16.64 17.28
C ASN A 279 -25.60 -15.92 18.14
N ASN A 280 -26.54 -15.19 17.53
CA ASN A 280 -27.63 -14.51 18.25
C ASN A 280 -28.86 -15.41 18.46
N LYS A 281 -28.89 -16.62 17.88
CA LYS A 281 -29.94 -17.62 18.12
C LYS A 281 -29.57 -18.64 19.19
N SER A 282 -28.32 -18.62 19.65
CA SER A 282 -27.79 -19.54 20.67
C SER A 282 -27.64 -18.92 22.06
N SER A 283 -28.23 -17.74 22.30
CA SER A 283 -28.24 -17.05 23.60
C SER A 283 -29.65 -16.99 24.19
#